data_AF-A0A7G7G8X7-F1
#
_entry.id   AF-A0A7G7G8X7-F1
#
_cell.length_a   1.000
_cell.length_b   1.000
_cell.length_c   1.000
_cell.angle_alpha   90.00
_cell.angle_beta   90.00
_cell.angle_gamma   90.00
#
_symmetry.space_group_name_H-M   'P 1'
#
loop_
_entity.id
_entity.type
_entity.pdbx_description
1 polymer ?
#
loop_
_entity_poly.entity_id
_entity_poly.type
_entity_poly.pdbx_seq_one_letter_code
_entity_poly.pdbx_strand_id
1 'polypeptide(L)'
;MKLEINTFKSIIKEEKFYIDLYYGEPQRAKDLDLLYGLNSFDAFEQLKSLLIILYNLRCNLFHGEKGYHPNQIEILQPAINSLVIINSRLMNKLNSDY
;
A
#
# COMPACT_ATOMS: atom_id res chain seq x y z
N MET A 1 10.07 3.52 5.38
CA MET A 1 8.78 2.91 5.75
C MET A 1 7.86 3.91 6.45
N LYS A 2 8.32 4.67 7.47
CA LYS A 2 7.46 5.60 8.21
C LYS A 2 6.86 6.70 7.32
N LEU A 3 7.65 7.24 6.38
CA LEU A 3 7.20 8.25 5.43
C LEU A 3 6.10 7.69 4.52
N GLU A 4 6.35 6.51 3.94
CA GLU A 4 5.46 5.82 3.00
C GLU A 4 4.14 5.45 3.67
N ILE A 5 4.19 4.91 4.89
CA ILE A 5 3.00 4.63 5.71
C ILE A 5 2.19 5.91 5.94
N ASN A 6 2.84 7.03 6.26
CA ASN A 6 2.12 8.30 6.44
C ASN A 6 1.50 8.81 5.13
N THR A 7 2.16 8.62 3.99
CA THR A 7 1.60 8.94 2.68
C THR A 7 0.35 8.11 2.40
N PHE A 8 0.39 6.78 2.61
CA PHE A 8 -0.79 5.94 2.44
C PHE A 8 -1.94 6.35 3.37
N LYS A 9 -1.63 6.70 4.63
CA LYS A 9 -2.65 7.21 5.56
C LYS A 9 -3.33 8.48 5.04
N SER A 10 -2.56 9.45 4.53
CA SER A 10 -3.10 10.68 3.96
C SER A 10 -3.96 10.39 2.73
N ILE A 11 -3.47 9.56 1.80
CA ILE A 11 -4.22 9.17 0.60
C ILE A 11 -5.58 8.56 0.95
N ILE A 12 -5.60 7.62 1.90
CA ILE A 12 -6.85 6.97 2.33
C ILE A 12 -7.76 7.97 3.06
N LYS A 13 -7.20 8.80 3.96
CA LYS A 13 -7.99 9.75 4.75
C LYS A 13 -8.64 10.82 3.86
N GLU A 14 -7.93 11.30 2.86
CA GLU A 14 -8.36 12.35 1.93
C GLU A 14 -9.09 11.80 0.69
N GLU A 15 -9.24 10.48 0.58
CA GLU A 15 -9.89 9.80 -0.55
C GLU A 15 -9.28 10.17 -1.91
N LYS A 16 -7.98 10.46 -1.93
CA LYS A 16 -7.22 10.77 -3.15
C LYS A 16 -7.13 9.59 -4.10
N PHE A 17 -7.23 8.38 -3.57
CA PHE A 17 -7.19 7.13 -4.32
C PHE A 17 -7.91 6.03 -3.56
N TYR A 18 -8.72 5.23 -4.27
CA TYR A 18 -9.43 4.08 -3.70
C TYR A 18 -8.58 2.81 -3.85
N ILE A 19 -8.31 2.15 -2.73
CA ILE A 19 -7.38 1.02 -2.70
C ILE A 19 -8.13 -0.29 -2.93
N ASP A 20 -9.21 -0.56 -2.20
CA ASP A 20 -10.04 -1.73 -2.43
C ASP A 20 -11.18 -1.40 -3.39
N LEU A 21 -11.26 -2.18 -4.47
CA LEU A 21 -12.29 -2.06 -5.51
C LEU A 21 -13.03 -3.40 -5.62
N TYR A 22 -14.36 -3.35 -5.69
CA TYR A 22 -15.20 -4.51 -5.97
C TYR A 22 -15.97 -4.26 -7.26
N TYR A 23 -15.66 -5.03 -8.32
CA TYR A 23 -16.17 -4.76 -9.68
C TYR A 23 -15.96 -3.31 -10.17
N GLY A 24 -14.85 -2.70 -9.78
CA GLY A 24 -14.53 -1.30 -10.12
C GLY A 24 -15.11 -0.26 -9.16
N GLU A 25 -16.00 -0.67 -8.25
CA GLU A 25 -16.62 0.24 -7.29
C GLU A 25 -15.77 0.37 -6.01
N PRO A 26 -15.45 1.59 -5.56
CA PRO A 26 -14.71 1.85 -4.33
C PRO A 26 -15.32 1.22 -3.08
N GLN A 27 -14.49 0.55 -2.27
CA GLN A 27 -14.90 -0.07 -1.01
C GLN A 27 -14.37 0.71 0.18
N ARG A 28 -14.96 1.88 0.44
CA ARG A 28 -14.48 2.84 1.47
C ARG A 28 -14.29 2.24 2.85
N ALA A 29 -15.20 1.36 3.30
CA ALA A 29 -15.09 0.72 4.60
C ALA A 29 -13.81 -0.12 4.73
N LYS A 30 -13.46 -0.86 3.68
CA LYS A 30 -12.23 -1.67 3.65
C LYS A 30 -10.97 -0.80 3.61
N ASP A 31 -11.01 0.32 2.90
CA ASP A 31 -9.91 1.30 2.94
C ASP A 31 -9.72 1.86 4.35
N LEU A 32 -10.80 2.09 5.11
CA LEU A 32 -10.73 2.50 6.50
C LEU A 32 -10.17 1.41 7.43
N ASP A 33 -10.48 0.13 7.17
CA ASP A 33 -9.87 -0.98 7.90
C ASP A 33 -8.35 -1.02 7.69
N LEU A 34 -7.89 -0.78 6.45
CA LEU A 34 -6.47 -0.65 6.14
C LEU A 34 -5.84 0.54 6.85
N LEU A 35 -6.53 1.68 6.91
CA LEU A 35 -6.08 2.85 7.66
C LEU A 35 -5.97 2.56 9.16
N TYR A 36 -6.93 1.84 9.74
CA TYR A 36 -6.88 1.42 11.13
C TYR A 36 -5.64 0.56 11.40
N GLY A 37 -5.41 -0.46 10.56
CA GLY A 37 -4.24 -1.32 10.70
C GLY A 37 -2.90 -0.59 10.51
N LEU A 38 -2.81 0.37 9.57
CA LEU A 38 -1.64 1.24 9.44
C LEU A 38 -1.38 2.11 10.69
N ASN A 39 -2.42 2.44 11.45
CA ASN A 39 -2.33 3.18 12.71
C ASN A 39 -2.07 2.30 13.94
N SER A 40 -2.03 0.98 13.78
CA SER A 40 -1.72 0.06 14.87
C SER A 40 -0.31 0.30 15.45
N PHE A 41 -0.18 0.12 16.75
CA PHE A 41 1.11 0.04 17.44
C PHE A 41 1.78 -1.34 17.29
N ASP A 42 1.01 -2.35 16.89
CA ASP A 42 1.53 -3.66 16.58
C ASP A 42 2.19 -3.67 15.20
N ALA A 43 3.47 -4.01 15.18
CA ALA A 43 4.29 -3.97 13.96
C ALA A 43 3.82 -4.99 12.91
N PHE A 44 3.25 -6.12 13.33
CA PHE A 44 2.75 -7.13 12.43
C PHE A 44 1.48 -6.66 11.71
N GLU A 45 0.49 -6.13 12.44
CA GLU A 45 -0.74 -5.59 11.84
C GLU A 45 -0.45 -4.39 10.94
N GLN A 46 0.50 -3.52 11.30
CA GLN A 46 0.92 -2.42 10.45
C GLN A 46 1.54 -2.93 9.13
N LEU A 47 2.44 -3.93 9.20
CA LEU A 47 3.06 -4.51 8.01
C LEU A 47 2.05 -5.26 7.14
N LYS A 48 1.16 -6.04 7.75
CA LYS A 48 0.08 -6.77 7.07
C LYS A 48 -0.82 -5.82 6.29
N SER A 49 -1.24 -4.71 6.91
CA SER A 49 -2.06 -3.69 6.25
C SER A 49 -1.34 -3.06 5.07
N LEU A 50 -0.04 -2.75 5.23
CA LEU A 50 0.80 -2.26 4.14
C LEU A 50 0.88 -3.28 2.98
N LEU A 51 1.07 -4.57 3.27
CA LEU A 51 1.14 -5.61 2.25
C LEU A 51 -0.18 -5.78 1.49
N ILE A 52 -1.32 -5.68 2.18
CA ILE A 52 -2.65 -5.72 1.54
C ILE A 52 -2.83 -4.51 0.61
N ILE A 53 -2.43 -3.32 1.05
CA ILE A 53 -2.43 -2.12 0.19
C ILE A 53 -1.61 -2.37 -1.07
N LEU A 54 -0.36 -2.84 -0.94
CA LEU A 54 0.52 -3.10 -2.08
C LEU A 54 -0.08 -4.15 -3.04
N TYR A 55 -0.72 -5.19 -2.50
CA TYR A 55 -1.41 -6.20 -3.29
C TYR A 55 -2.58 -5.61 -4.08
N ASN A 56 -3.46 -4.86 -3.41
CA ASN A 56 -4.62 -4.24 -4.04
C ASN A 56 -4.20 -3.23 -5.11
N LEU A 57 -3.16 -2.42 -4.86
CA LEU A 57 -2.61 -1.50 -5.86
C LEU A 57 -2.11 -2.22 -7.11
N ARG A 58 -1.39 -3.34 -6.93
CA ARG A 58 -0.97 -4.17 -8.07
C ARG A 58 -2.18 -4.65 -8.87
N CYS A 59 -3.22 -5.14 -8.20
CA CYS A 59 -4.44 -5.61 -8.86
C CYS A 59 -5.15 -4.48 -9.61
N ASN A 60 -5.29 -3.30 -8.99
CA ASN A 60 -5.97 -2.15 -9.59
C ASN A 60 -5.20 -1.58 -10.79
N LEU A 61 -3.87 -1.58 -10.75
CA LEU A 61 -3.03 -1.13 -11.86
C LEU A 61 -2.94 -2.15 -13.00
N PHE A 62 -3.09 -3.44 -12.69
CA PHE A 62 -3.08 -4.51 -13.69
C PHE A 62 -4.42 -4.63 -14.43
N HIS A 63 -5.53 -4.35 -13.75
CA HIS A 63 -6.88 -4.40 -14.32
C HIS A 63 -7.41 -3.04 -14.80
N GLY A 64 -6.83 -1.93 -14.33
CA GLY A 64 -7.10 -0.60 -14.86
C GLY A 64 -6.43 -0.41 -16.21
N GLU A 65 -7.21 -0.35 -17.28
CA GLU A 65 -6.74 0.01 -18.61
C GLU A 65 -5.82 1.25 -18.58
N LYS A 66 -4.59 1.10 -19.09
CA LYS A 66 -3.84 2.03 -19.97
C LYS A 66 -4.01 3.56 -19.79
N GLY A 67 -4.20 4.05 -18.58
CA GLY A 67 -4.27 5.48 -18.28
C GLY A 67 -3.33 5.83 -17.15
N TYR A 68 -2.07 6.17 -17.47
CA TYR A 68 -1.13 6.76 -16.53
C TYR A 68 -1.61 8.17 -16.15
N HIS A 69 -2.56 8.25 -15.22
CA HIS A 69 -3.04 9.52 -14.69
C HIS A 69 -2.06 10.04 -13.61
N PRO A 70 -1.79 11.35 -13.53
CA PRO A 70 -0.82 11.91 -12.57
C PRO A 70 -1.07 11.54 -11.10
N ASN A 71 -2.32 11.30 -10.71
CA ASN A 71 -2.71 10.80 -9.39
C ASN A 71 -2.17 9.39 -9.07
N GLN A 72 -1.88 8.57 -10.09
CA GLN A 72 -1.26 7.27 -9.90
C GLN A 72 0.20 7.40 -9.43
N ILE A 73 0.91 8.46 -9.80
CA ILE A 73 2.31 8.67 -9.34
C ILE A 73 2.35 8.86 -7.82
N GLU A 74 1.38 9.60 -7.26
CA GLU A 74 1.30 9.89 -5.81
C GLU A 74 1.19 8.61 -4.98
N ILE A 75 0.55 7.55 -5.51
CA ILE A 75 0.41 6.26 -4.83
C ILE A 75 1.46 5.21 -5.26
N LEU A 76 1.96 5.29 -6.49
CA LEU A 76 2.97 4.38 -7.01
C LEU A 76 4.33 4.58 -6.34
N GLN A 77 4.75 5.84 -6.14
CA GLN A 77 6.04 6.13 -5.52
C GLN A 77 6.17 5.55 -4.09
N PRO A 78 5.22 5.77 -3.16
CA PRO A 78 5.30 5.15 -1.84
C PRO A 78 5.17 3.62 -1.91
N ALA A 79 4.46 3.07 -2.90
CA ALA A 79 4.37 1.62 -3.10
C ALA A 79 5.71 1.01 -3.52
N ILE A 80 6.37 1.58 -4.53
CA ILE A 80 7.68 1.16 -5.01
C ILE A 80 8.71 1.26 -3.88
N ASN A 81 8.75 2.39 -3.15
CA ASN A 81 9.68 2.56 -2.03
C ASN A 81 9.45 1.52 -0.93
N SER A 82 8.18 1.23 -0.60
CA SER A 82 7.84 0.21 0.39
C SER A 82 8.33 -1.17 -0.04
N LEU A 83 8.13 -1.56 -1.30
CA LEU A 83 8.61 -2.82 -1.86
C LEU A 83 10.14 -2.93 -1.83
N VAL A 84 10.86 -1.86 -2.21
CA VAL A 84 12.33 -1.83 -2.13
C VAL A 84 12.82 -2.07 -0.70
N ILE A 85 12.21 -1.43 0.29
CA ILE A 85 12.59 -1.59 1.70
C ILE A 85 12.28 -2.99 2.20
N ILE A 86 11.09 -3.53 1.88
CA ILE A 86 10.69 -4.89 2.27
C ILE A 86 11.65 -5.91 1.66
N ASN A 87 11.90 -5.83 0.35
CA ASN A 87 12.81 -6.74 -0.35
C ASN A 87 14.22 -6.65 0.22
N SER A 88 14.74 -5.45 0.48
CA SER A 88 16.07 -5.28 1.08
C SER A 88 16.16 -5.94 2.45
N ARG A 89 15.14 -5.80 3.29
CA ARG A 89 15.09 -6.45 4.61
C ARG A 89 15.01 -7.96 4.52
N LEU A 90 14.20 -8.48 3.59
CA LEU A 90 14.09 -9.91 3.35
C LEU A 90 15.42 -10.49 2.86
N MET A 91 16.06 -9.85 1.88
CA MET A 91 17.37 -10.29 1.38
C MET A 91 18.45 -10.25 2.45
N ASN A 92 18.49 -9.19 3.27
CA ASN A 92 19.42 -9.11 4.39
C ASN A 92 19.20 -10.23 5.40
N LYS A 93 17.94 -10.56 5.71
CA LYS A 93 17.59 -11.67 6.61
C LYS A 93 18.02 -13.01 6.03
N LEU A 94 17.73 -13.25 4.74
CA LEU A 94 18.15 -14.48 4.06
C LEU A 94 19.67 -14.62 4.10
N ASN A 95 20.41 -13.54 3.81
CA ASN A 95 21.88 -13.55 3.80
C ASN A 95 22.50 -13.67 5.20
N SER A 96 21.79 -13.27 6.28
CA SER A 96 22.28 -13.43 7.65
C SER A 96 21.97 -14.79 8.26
N ASP A 97 21.04 -15.54 7.65
CA ASP A 97 20.64 -16.89 8.07
C ASP A 97 21.55 -17.97 7.42
N TYR A 98 22.53 -17.57 6.59
CA TYR A 98 23.65 -18.37 6.06
C TYR A 98 25.00 -17.90 6.63
#